data_AF-A0A2V8IZN1-F1
#
_entry.id   AF-A0A2V8IZN1-F1
#
_cell.length_a   1.000
_cell.length_b   1.000
_cell.length_c   1.000
_cell.angle_alpha   90.00
_cell.angle_beta   90.00
_cell.angle_gamma   90.00
#
_symmetry.space_group_name_H-M   'P 1'
#
loop_
_entity.id
_entity.type
_entity.pdbx_description
1 polymer ?
#
loop_
_entity_poly.entity_id
_entity_poly.type
_entity_poly.pdbx_seq_one_letter_code
_entity_poly.pdbx_strand_id
1 'polypeptide(L)'
;MKALCWYGTNEVRIARVPDPKILNPRDAIVKVTLTAICGSDLHLLDGFIPTLKRGDILGHEFMGEIVAVGPEITKLKIGDRVVVPFTIACGRCFFCERELWSACDNSNPNAWMLDEAYGYSGSGLFGYSHMMGGYAGGQAEYVRVPFADVGPMKVPDGLSDEQVLFLSDIFPTGYMAAENCNITPGDTVAVWGCGPVGQFAIRSAWMLGAGRVIAIDRVPERLMLAADKGKAEVIDLSVLNVFEALKDATGGRGPDACIDAVGMEAHGTTVDDRYHRVKAATFLATDRASALRQAIHACRKGGTVSVPGVYGGFIDKVPMGAAFGKGLTLKMGQTHVHRYLPMLLDRIVRGEIDPSFVITHRVALAQAPAAYRTFRDKEDGCIKVVMKP
;
A
#
# COMPACT_ATOMS: atom_id res chain seq x y z
N MET A 1 -0.98 6.07 -26.32
CA MET A 1 0.06 5.50 -25.46
C MET A 1 -0.20 4.03 -25.18
N LYS A 2 0.81 3.29 -24.72
CA LYS A 2 0.67 1.95 -24.14
C LYS A 2 0.34 2.06 -22.64
N ALA A 3 -0.49 1.14 -22.16
CA ALA A 3 -0.86 1.03 -20.76
C ALA A 3 -1.20 -0.43 -20.40
N LEU A 4 -1.00 -0.80 -19.14
CA LEU A 4 -1.53 -2.04 -18.58
C LEU A 4 -3.00 -1.82 -18.21
N CYS A 5 -3.86 -2.58 -18.87
CA CYS A 5 -5.30 -2.51 -18.66
C CYS A 5 -5.82 -3.82 -18.06
N TRP A 6 -6.81 -3.71 -17.18
CA TRP A 6 -7.59 -4.83 -16.68
C TRP A 6 -8.60 -5.29 -17.73
N TYR A 7 -8.64 -6.59 -18.01
CA TYR A 7 -9.49 -7.19 -19.04
C TYR A 7 -10.50 -8.21 -18.50
N GLY A 8 -10.37 -8.58 -17.23
CA GLY A 8 -11.19 -9.54 -16.51
C GLY A 8 -10.45 -10.06 -15.29
N THR A 9 -11.14 -10.84 -14.46
CA THR A 9 -10.51 -11.55 -13.33
C THR A 9 -9.34 -12.41 -13.85
N ASN A 10 -8.18 -12.27 -13.22
CA ASN A 10 -6.91 -12.89 -13.60
C ASN A 10 -6.38 -12.49 -14.99
N GLU A 11 -6.87 -11.40 -15.57
CA GLU A 11 -6.50 -10.98 -16.90
C GLU A 11 -6.15 -9.50 -16.99
N VAL A 12 -4.86 -9.22 -17.21
CA VAL A 12 -4.33 -7.90 -17.57
C VAL A 12 -3.59 -7.98 -18.90
N ARG A 13 -3.66 -6.92 -19.70
CA ARG A 13 -3.05 -6.85 -21.03
C ARG A 13 -2.44 -5.48 -21.27
N ILE A 14 -1.34 -5.45 -22.03
CA ILE A 14 -0.85 -4.19 -22.58
C ILE A 14 -1.72 -3.82 -23.77
N ALA A 15 -2.36 -2.65 -23.68
CA ALA A 15 -3.22 -2.11 -24.71
C ALA A 15 -2.71 -0.76 -25.18
N ARG A 16 -3.04 -0.40 -26.43
CA ARG A 16 -2.89 0.97 -26.93
C ARG A 16 -4.17 1.74 -26.61
N VAL A 17 -4.03 2.79 -25.82
CA VAL A 17 -5.12 3.67 -25.37
C VAL A 17 -4.85 5.11 -25.83
N PRO A 18 -5.88 5.98 -25.89
CA PRO A 18 -5.67 7.40 -26.16
C PRO A 18 -4.71 8.04 -25.16
N ASP A 19 -3.93 9.03 -25.61
CA ASP A 19 -3.09 9.81 -24.70
C ASP A 19 -3.97 10.64 -23.74
N PRO A 20 -3.56 10.81 -22.47
CA PRO A 20 -4.29 11.61 -21.51
C PRO A 20 -4.34 13.07 -21.97
N LYS A 21 -5.36 13.78 -21.52
CA LYS A 21 -5.54 15.21 -21.79
C LYS A 21 -5.73 15.96 -20.48
N ILE A 22 -5.36 17.23 -20.48
CA ILE A 22 -5.76 18.17 -19.43
C ILE A 22 -7.27 18.34 -19.51
N LEU A 23 -8.00 18.00 -18.44
CA LEU A 23 -9.46 18.15 -18.35
C LEU A 23 -9.86 19.27 -17.40
N ASN A 24 -9.02 19.55 -16.40
CA ASN A 24 -9.21 20.61 -15.43
C ASN A 24 -7.98 21.56 -15.44
N PRO A 25 -8.16 22.87 -15.18
CA PRO A 25 -7.06 23.82 -15.05
C PRO A 25 -5.94 23.45 -14.06
N ARG A 26 -6.27 22.59 -13.07
CA ARG A 26 -5.34 22.08 -12.06
C ARG A 26 -4.80 20.68 -12.36
N ASP A 27 -4.94 20.19 -13.58
CA ASP A 27 -4.34 18.91 -13.97
C ASP A 27 -2.87 19.09 -14.39
N ALA A 28 -2.11 17.99 -14.37
CA ALA A 28 -0.87 17.84 -15.11
C ALA A 28 -0.86 16.50 -15.88
N ILE A 29 0.00 16.39 -16.88
CA ILE A 29 0.33 15.12 -17.52
C ILE A 29 1.76 14.77 -17.17
N VAL A 30 1.95 13.58 -16.62
CA VAL A 30 3.24 12.99 -16.29
C VAL A 30 3.58 11.95 -17.35
N LYS A 31 4.77 12.06 -17.96
CA LYS A 31 5.41 10.96 -18.68
C LYS A 31 6.05 10.05 -17.66
N VAL A 32 5.52 8.85 -17.50
CA VAL A 32 5.96 7.93 -16.46
C VAL A 32 7.36 7.42 -16.80
N THR A 33 8.29 7.53 -15.86
CA THR A 33 9.66 7.02 -16.01
C THR A 33 9.84 5.69 -15.28
N LEU A 34 9.09 5.51 -14.17
CA LEU A 34 9.09 4.29 -13.39
C LEU A 34 7.73 4.11 -12.69
N THR A 35 7.24 2.88 -12.65
CA THR A 35 6.02 2.48 -11.95
C THR A 35 6.19 1.10 -11.32
N ALA A 36 5.37 0.73 -10.35
CA ALA A 36 5.43 -0.56 -9.68
C ALA A 36 4.10 -1.31 -9.64
N ILE A 37 4.20 -2.60 -9.32
CA ILE A 37 3.06 -3.45 -8.96
C ILE A 37 2.91 -3.41 -7.44
N CYS A 38 1.73 -3.06 -6.94
CA CYS A 38 1.39 -3.10 -5.53
C CYS A 38 0.66 -4.41 -5.17
N GLY A 39 0.70 -4.79 -3.89
CA GLY A 39 -0.12 -5.91 -3.39
C GLY A 39 -1.61 -5.68 -3.58
N SER A 40 -2.06 -4.42 -3.48
CA SER A 40 -3.44 -4.02 -3.71
C SER A 40 -3.88 -4.20 -5.17
N ASP A 41 -2.96 -4.11 -6.14
CA ASP A 41 -3.26 -4.42 -7.55
C ASP A 41 -3.64 -5.89 -7.75
N LEU A 42 -3.18 -6.80 -6.87
CA LEU A 42 -3.58 -8.20 -6.90
C LEU A 42 -5.04 -8.39 -6.46
N HIS A 43 -5.55 -7.57 -5.54
CA HIS A 43 -6.97 -7.60 -5.18
C HIS A 43 -7.86 -7.18 -6.37
N LEU A 44 -7.37 -6.27 -7.22
CA LEU A 44 -8.01 -5.88 -8.48
C LEU A 44 -7.94 -7.03 -9.51
N LEU A 45 -6.77 -7.66 -9.65
CA LEU A 45 -6.56 -8.79 -10.55
C LEU A 45 -7.47 -9.97 -10.19
N ASP A 46 -7.55 -10.32 -8.90
CA ASP A 46 -8.34 -11.46 -8.41
C ASP A 46 -9.85 -11.17 -8.38
N GLY A 47 -10.26 -9.93 -8.62
CA GLY A 47 -11.66 -9.52 -8.69
C GLY A 47 -12.34 -9.37 -7.33
N PHE A 48 -11.58 -9.21 -6.25
CA PHE A 48 -12.12 -8.96 -4.90
C PHE A 48 -12.65 -7.54 -4.73
N ILE A 49 -12.09 -6.59 -5.47
CA ILE A 49 -12.56 -5.20 -5.48
C ILE A 49 -13.59 -5.04 -6.59
N PRO A 50 -14.84 -4.63 -6.27
CA PRO A 50 -15.89 -4.51 -7.26
C PRO A 50 -15.69 -3.28 -8.15
N THR A 51 -16.56 -3.13 -9.15
CA THR A 51 -16.68 -1.94 -10.01
C THR A 51 -15.54 -1.65 -10.99
N LEU A 52 -14.54 -2.54 -11.11
CA LEU A 52 -13.60 -2.50 -12.24
C LEU A 52 -14.34 -2.71 -13.57
N LYS A 53 -13.89 -2.02 -14.61
CA LYS A 53 -14.38 -2.14 -15.97
C LYS A 53 -13.26 -2.59 -16.88
N ARG A 54 -13.62 -3.41 -17.87
CA ARG A 54 -12.69 -3.83 -18.93
C ARG A 54 -12.11 -2.60 -19.61
N GLY A 55 -10.78 -2.51 -19.65
CA GLY A 55 -10.03 -1.39 -20.20
C GLY A 55 -9.50 -0.41 -19.15
N ASP A 56 -9.89 -0.53 -17.87
CA ASP A 56 -9.35 0.31 -16.79
C ASP A 56 -7.82 0.15 -16.71
N ILE A 57 -7.11 1.28 -16.66
CA ILE A 57 -5.64 1.33 -16.58
C ILE A 57 -5.24 1.20 -15.11
N LEU A 58 -4.41 0.22 -14.77
CA LEU A 58 -4.04 -0.09 -13.39
C LEU A 58 -2.82 0.68 -12.88
N GLY A 59 -2.60 0.56 -11.57
CA GLY A 59 -1.38 0.97 -10.88
C GLY A 59 -1.43 2.36 -10.28
N HIS A 60 -0.87 2.49 -9.09
CA HIS A 60 -0.93 3.71 -8.29
C HIS A 60 0.40 4.06 -7.63
N GLU A 61 1.45 3.36 -8.03
CA GLU A 61 2.83 3.64 -7.67
C GLU A 61 3.57 4.09 -8.91
N PHE A 62 3.73 5.40 -9.09
CA PHE A 62 4.41 5.93 -10.26
C PHE A 62 5.07 7.27 -9.99
N MET A 63 6.08 7.53 -10.83
CA MET A 63 6.77 8.80 -10.90
C MET A 63 7.16 9.09 -12.35
N GLY A 64 7.54 10.32 -12.62
CA GLY A 64 7.93 10.69 -13.97
C GLY A 64 8.24 12.16 -14.15
N GLU A 65 8.25 12.58 -15.41
CA GLU A 65 8.51 13.95 -15.80
C GLU A 65 7.21 14.65 -16.21
N ILE A 66 6.99 15.88 -15.74
CA ILE A 66 5.87 16.71 -16.18
C ILE A 66 6.05 17.08 -17.65
N VAL A 67 5.07 16.74 -18.50
CA VAL A 67 5.08 17.06 -19.94
C VAL A 67 3.98 18.02 -20.36
N ALA A 68 2.96 18.21 -19.52
CA ALA A 68 1.97 19.27 -19.68
C ALA A 68 1.40 19.68 -18.32
N VAL A 69 0.98 20.93 -18.21
CA VAL A 69 0.32 21.47 -17.01
C VAL A 69 -0.91 22.27 -17.42
N GLY A 70 -1.95 22.24 -16.60
CA GLY A 70 -3.10 23.12 -16.75
C GLY A 70 -2.77 24.56 -16.33
N PRO A 71 -3.56 25.55 -16.79
CA PRO A 71 -3.28 26.97 -16.60
C PRO A 71 -3.25 27.46 -15.14
N GLU A 72 -3.79 26.71 -14.18
CA GLU A 72 -3.75 27.08 -12.75
C GLU A 72 -2.55 26.47 -11.99
N ILE A 73 -1.71 25.67 -12.67
CA ILE A 73 -0.52 25.09 -12.07
C ILE A 73 0.61 26.12 -12.05
N THR A 74 1.04 26.49 -10.85
CA THR A 74 2.11 27.49 -10.64
C THR A 74 3.38 26.93 -9.99
N LYS A 75 3.29 25.77 -9.32
CA LYS A 75 4.39 25.17 -8.56
C LYS A 75 5.19 24.12 -9.33
N LEU A 76 4.65 23.62 -10.44
CA LEU A 76 5.28 22.63 -11.31
C LEU A 76 5.43 23.20 -12.72
N LYS A 77 6.47 22.77 -13.43
CA LYS A 77 6.69 23.10 -14.84
C LYS A 77 7.07 21.87 -15.64
N ILE A 78 6.94 21.97 -16.96
CA ILE A 78 7.43 20.96 -17.90
C ILE A 78 8.92 20.69 -17.62
N GLY A 79 9.29 19.41 -17.56
CA GLY A 79 10.63 18.95 -17.23
C GLY A 79 10.86 18.67 -15.73
N ASP A 80 9.96 19.06 -14.84
CA ASP A 80 10.09 18.70 -13.42
C ASP A 80 9.89 17.18 -13.25
N ARG A 81 10.84 16.52 -12.57
CA ARG A 81 10.70 15.14 -12.11
C ARG A 81 9.85 15.11 -10.84
N VAL A 82 8.81 14.29 -10.81
CA VAL A 82 7.84 14.23 -9.70
C VAL A 82 7.53 12.79 -9.32
N VAL A 83 7.34 12.55 -8.03
CA VAL A 83 6.68 11.35 -7.50
C VAL A 83 5.24 11.69 -7.14
N VAL A 84 4.30 10.80 -7.46
CA VAL A 84 2.86 11.07 -7.33
C VAL A 84 2.27 10.18 -6.24
N PRO A 85 1.69 10.76 -5.16
CA PRO A 85 0.93 10.01 -4.16
C PRO A 85 -0.21 9.21 -4.78
N PHE A 86 -0.41 7.98 -4.29
CA PHE A 86 -1.49 7.12 -4.78
C PHE A 86 -2.90 7.67 -4.45
N THR A 87 -3.02 8.40 -3.34
CA THR A 87 -4.23 9.11 -2.95
C THR A 87 -4.34 10.43 -3.71
N ILE A 88 -5.54 10.74 -4.18
CA ILE A 88 -5.84 12.01 -4.86
C ILE A 88 -6.44 12.95 -3.84
N ALA A 89 -5.89 14.16 -3.70
CA ALA A 89 -6.39 15.12 -2.73
C ALA A 89 -6.48 16.53 -3.29
N CYS A 90 -7.55 17.25 -2.94
CA CYS A 90 -7.83 18.58 -3.49
C CYS A 90 -7.04 19.71 -2.82
N GLY A 91 -6.53 19.48 -1.60
CA GLY A 91 -5.77 20.44 -0.80
C GLY A 91 -6.56 21.50 -0.05
N ARG A 92 -7.91 21.47 -0.10
CA ARG A 92 -8.74 22.57 0.41
C ARG A 92 -10.03 22.15 1.14
N CYS A 93 -10.42 20.87 1.10
CA CYS A 93 -11.59 20.41 1.86
C CYS A 93 -11.27 20.29 3.35
N PHE A 94 -12.32 20.16 4.18
CA PHE A 94 -12.22 20.01 5.63
C PHE A 94 -11.15 19.01 6.08
N PHE A 95 -11.06 17.86 5.39
CA PHE A 95 -10.11 16.79 5.67
C PHE A 95 -8.68 17.13 5.20
N CYS A 96 -8.53 17.69 3.99
CA CYS A 96 -7.22 18.10 3.47
C CYS A 96 -6.55 19.16 4.36
N GLU A 97 -7.32 20.15 4.85
CA GLU A 97 -6.82 21.18 5.76
C GLU A 97 -6.37 20.64 7.12
N ARG A 98 -6.78 19.40 7.46
CA ARG A 98 -6.40 18.67 8.67
C ARG A 98 -5.36 17.58 8.40
N GLU A 99 -4.74 17.59 7.23
CA GLU A 99 -3.78 16.58 6.78
C GLU A 99 -4.34 15.15 6.68
N LEU A 100 -5.68 15.01 6.61
CA LEU A 100 -6.38 13.74 6.42
C LEU A 100 -6.58 13.46 4.92
N TRP A 101 -5.46 13.39 4.20
CA TRP A 101 -5.43 13.43 2.73
C TRP A 101 -6.19 12.28 2.04
N SER A 102 -6.20 11.10 2.65
CA SER A 102 -6.92 9.92 2.14
C SER A 102 -8.43 9.95 2.40
N ALA A 103 -8.92 10.99 3.07
CA ALA A 103 -10.35 11.26 3.31
C ALA A 103 -10.83 12.49 2.52
N CYS A 104 -10.22 12.79 1.38
CA CYS A 104 -10.56 13.98 0.61
C CYS A 104 -11.93 13.90 -0.09
N ASP A 105 -12.90 14.72 0.34
CA ASP A 105 -14.25 14.80 -0.22
C ASP A 105 -14.31 15.13 -1.72
N ASN A 106 -13.41 15.99 -2.19
CA ASN A 106 -13.49 16.53 -3.57
C ASN A 106 -12.76 15.67 -4.61
N SER A 107 -12.23 14.52 -4.21
CA SER A 107 -11.35 13.72 -5.06
C SER A 107 -12.01 12.48 -5.64
N ASN A 108 -13.11 12.01 -5.06
CA ASN A 108 -13.84 10.84 -5.56
C ASN A 108 -15.15 11.28 -6.23
N PRO A 109 -15.22 11.37 -7.58
CA PRO A 109 -16.46 11.73 -8.28
C PRO A 109 -17.56 10.68 -8.13
N ASN A 110 -17.22 9.47 -7.64
CA ASN A 110 -18.14 8.36 -7.44
C ASN A 110 -18.35 8.05 -5.94
N ALA A 111 -18.18 9.04 -5.06
CA ALA A 111 -18.27 8.87 -3.60
C ALA A 111 -19.54 8.11 -3.15
N TRP A 112 -20.67 8.39 -3.80
CA TRP A 112 -21.96 7.76 -3.56
C TRP A 112 -21.94 6.21 -3.61
N MET A 113 -21.03 5.60 -4.38
CA MET A 113 -20.91 4.14 -4.45
C MET A 113 -20.41 3.54 -3.13
N LEU A 114 -19.61 4.29 -2.39
CA LEU A 114 -19.05 3.88 -1.10
C LEU A 114 -19.87 4.35 0.08
N ASP A 115 -20.59 5.46 -0.04
CA ASP A 115 -21.48 5.95 1.03
C ASP A 115 -22.52 4.90 1.42
N GLU A 116 -23.07 4.15 0.45
CA GLU A 116 -24.03 3.07 0.71
C GLU A 116 -23.43 1.91 1.51
N ALA A 117 -22.16 1.58 1.25
CA ALA A 117 -21.49 0.43 1.87
C ALA A 117 -20.79 0.79 3.19
N TYR A 118 -20.13 1.95 3.26
CA TYR A 118 -19.22 2.35 4.35
C TYR A 118 -19.75 3.54 5.16
N GLY A 119 -20.86 4.15 4.75
CA GLY A 119 -21.41 5.38 5.36
C GLY A 119 -20.78 6.66 4.80
N TYR A 120 -19.47 6.65 4.55
CA TYR A 120 -18.75 7.75 3.90
C TYR A 120 -17.63 7.22 3.01
N SER A 121 -17.46 7.84 1.84
CA SER A 121 -16.36 7.56 0.93
C SER A 121 -15.01 8.11 1.40
N GLY A 122 -13.93 7.44 0.99
CA GLY A 122 -12.58 7.98 1.08
C GLY A 122 -12.19 8.81 -0.15
N SER A 123 -10.92 9.19 -0.23
CA SER A 123 -10.37 9.88 -1.39
C SER A 123 -10.39 9.02 -2.65
N GLY A 124 -10.37 9.66 -3.82
CA GLY A 124 -10.08 8.98 -5.08
C GLY A 124 -8.67 8.39 -5.09
N LEU A 125 -8.50 7.25 -5.77
CA LEU A 125 -7.23 6.53 -5.90
C LEU A 125 -6.89 6.34 -7.38
N PHE A 126 -5.63 6.52 -7.76
CA PHE A 126 -5.18 6.21 -9.12
C PHE A 126 -5.29 4.71 -9.40
N GLY A 127 -5.60 4.33 -10.64
CA GLY A 127 -5.48 2.95 -11.12
C GLY A 127 -6.22 1.89 -10.31
N TYR A 128 -7.21 2.31 -9.54
CA TYR A 128 -8.05 1.47 -8.69
C TYR A 128 -9.44 1.34 -9.31
N SER A 129 -10.42 0.84 -8.56
CA SER A 129 -11.80 0.64 -9.03
C SER A 129 -12.64 1.92 -9.14
N HIS A 130 -13.77 1.86 -9.85
CA HIS A 130 -14.68 3.00 -10.04
C HIS A 130 -15.29 3.54 -8.74
N MET A 131 -15.49 2.70 -7.72
CA MET A 131 -15.91 3.13 -6.37
C MET A 131 -14.91 4.08 -5.68
N MET A 132 -13.65 4.10 -6.12
CA MET A 132 -12.59 5.03 -5.68
C MET A 132 -12.26 6.07 -6.76
N GLY A 133 -13.26 6.44 -7.56
CA GLY A 133 -13.18 7.54 -8.53
C GLY A 133 -12.90 7.13 -9.97
N GLY A 134 -12.45 5.89 -10.22
CA GLY A 134 -12.23 5.38 -11.59
C GLY A 134 -11.14 6.13 -12.36
N TYR A 135 -10.12 6.62 -11.66
CA TYR A 135 -8.99 7.31 -12.27
C TYR A 135 -8.04 6.32 -12.95
N ALA A 136 -7.55 6.67 -14.14
CA ALA A 136 -6.52 5.90 -14.83
C ALA A 136 -5.21 5.87 -14.00
N GLY A 137 -4.56 4.70 -13.99
CA GLY A 137 -3.35 4.46 -13.21
C GLY A 137 -2.02 4.72 -13.90
N GLY A 138 -0.97 4.60 -13.08
CA GLY A 138 0.47 4.76 -13.30
C GLY A 138 1.15 3.78 -14.25
N GLN A 139 0.57 2.60 -14.48
CA GLN A 139 1.20 1.56 -15.28
C GLN A 139 0.98 1.80 -16.78
N ALA A 140 1.47 2.94 -17.25
CA ALA A 140 1.30 3.47 -18.60
C ALA A 140 2.50 4.34 -19.00
N GLU A 141 2.59 4.73 -20.28
CA GLU A 141 3.61 5.69 -20.72
C GLU A 141 3.33 7.12 -20.24
N TYR A 142 2.04 7.48 -20.07
CA TYR A 142 1.61 8.80 -19.58
C TYR A 142 0.39 8.69 -18.67
N VAL A 143 0.27 9.60 -17.70
CA VAL A 143 -0.87 9.65 -16.77
C VAL A 143 -1.32 11.08 -16.52
N ARG A 144 -2.64 11.29 -16.47
CA ARG A 144 -3.24 12.55 -16.01
C ARG A 144 -3.29 12.57 -14.49
N VAL A 145 -2.69 13.58 -13.89
CA VAL A 145 -2.72 13.82 -12.45
C VAL A 145 -3.66 14.98 -12.14
N PRO A 146 -4.85 14.75 -11.56
CA PRO A 146 -5.72 15.82 -11.07
C PRO A 146 -5.16 16.48 -9.81
N PHE A 147 -5.53 17.73 -9.57
CA PHE A 147 -5.04 18.53 -8.43
C PHE A 147 -3.50 18.51 -8.34
N ALA A 148 -2.83 18.68 -9.48
CA ALA A 148 -1.38 18.56 -9.59
C ALA A 148 -0.62 19.66 -8.84
N ASP A 149 -1.29 20.71 -8.37
CA ASP A 149 -0.72 21.71 -7.46
C ASP A 149 -0.60 21.23 -6.00
N VAL A 150 -1.12 20.03 -5.70
CA VAL A 150 -1.15 19.42 -4.35
C VAL A 150 -0.42 18.08 -4.30
N GLY A 151 -0.76 17.17 -5.22
CA GLY A 151 -0.32 15.77 -5.15
C GLY A 151 1.16 15.54 -5.47
N PRO A 152 1.59 15.79 -6.71
CA PRO A 152 2.96 15.54 -7.13
C PRO A 152 4.00 16.29 -6.28
N MET A 153 4.95 15.55 -5.73
CA MET A 153 6.12 16.12 -5.08
C MET A 153 7.29 16.15 -6.05
N LYS A 154 7.89 17.33 -6.25
CA LYS A 154 9.10 17.47 -7.05
C LYS A 154 10.27 16.72 -6.40
N VAL A 155 10.96 15.92 -7.22
CA VAL A 155 12.14 15.15 -6.83
C VAL A 155 13.39 16.03 -7.04
N PRO A 156 14.26 16.17 -6.03
CA PRO A 156 15.54 16.85 -6.19
C PRO A 156 16.46 16.17 -7.21
N ASP A 157 17.40 16.93 -7.75
CA ASP A 157 18.47 16.36 -8.57
C ASP A 157 19.39 15.44 -7.76
N GLY A 158 20.00 14.46 -8.41
CA GLY A 158 20.94 13.52 -7.79
C GLY A 158 20.33 12.25 -7.20
N LEU A 159 19.01 12.16 -7.04
CA LEU A 159 18.32 10.92 -6.63
C LEU A 159 17.84 10.12 -7.83
N SER A 160 18.08 8.80 -7.85
CA SER A 160 17.52 7.92 -8.87
C SER A 160 16.02 7.68 -8.66
N ASP A 161 15.31 7.32 -9.73
CA ASP A 161 13.87 7.03 -9.67
C ASP A 161 13.56 5.87 -8.69
N GLU A 162 14.39 4.84 -8.67
CA GLU A 162 14.22 3.69 -7.76
C GLU A 162 14.33 4.08 -6.27
N GLN A 163 15.10 5.13 -5.95
CA GLN A 163 15.26 5.63 -4.58
C GLN A 163 14.03 6.39 -4.09
N VAL A 164 13.20 6.94 -4.99
CA VAL A 164 12.09 7.83 -4.61
C VAL A 164 10.73 7.32 -5.03
N LEU A 165 10.64 6.34 -5.93
CA LEU A 165 9.38 5.77 -6.43
C LEU A 165 8.44 5.43 -5.28
N PHE A 166 8.95 4.76 -4.24
CA PHE A 166 8.10 4.25 -3.16
C PHE A 166 7.57 5.31 -2.20
N LEU A 167 7.96 6.58 -2.36
CA LEU A 167 7.26 7.71 -1.75
C LEU A 167 5.83 7.86 -2.29
N SER A 168 5.48 7.26 -3.43
CA SER A 168 4.12 7.27 -3.96
C SER A 168 3.11 6.53 -3.06
N ASP A 169 3.55 5.50 -2.33
CA ASP A 169 2.68 4.63 -1.54
C ASP A 169 3.42 3.90 -0.41
N ILE A 170 4.12 2.80 -0.74
CA ILE A 170 4.42 1.76 0.25
C ILE A 170 5.39 2.20 1.35
N PHE A 171 6.25 3.19 1.08
CA PHE A 171 7.12 3.75 2.12
C PHE A 171 6.31 4.61 3.11
N PRO A 172 5.58 5.66 2.68
CA PRO A 172 4.60 6.34 3.54
C PRO A 172 3.62 5.40 4.25
N THR A 173 3.13 4.36 3.59
CA THR A 173 2.19 3.38 4.17
C THR A 173 2.83 2.59 5.30
N GLY A 174 4.05 2.07 5.09
CA GLY A 174 4.82 1.43 6.16
C GLY A 174 5.18 2.40 7.30
N TYR A 175 5.48 3.65 6.98
CA TYR A 175 5.78 4.67 7.98
C TYR A 175 4.58 5.02 8.86
N MET A 176 3.42 5.32 8.24
CA MET A 176 2.18 5.59 8.97
C MET A 176 1.75 4.37 9.81
N ALA A 177 1.96 3.15 9.30
CA ALA A 177 1.69 1.94 10.06
C ALA A 177 2.49 1.89 11.37
N ALA A 178 3.78 2.24 11.33
CA ALA A 178 4.63 2.29 12.52
C ALA A 178 4.34 3.53 13.39
N GLU A 179 4.03 4.69 12.80
CA GLU A 179 3.65 5.90 13.53
C GLU A 179 2.37 5.67 14.35
N ASN A 180 1.38 5.01 13.77
CA ASN A 180 0.13 4.64 14.45
C ASN A 180 0.34 3.82 15.71
N CYS A 181 1.47 3.10 15.82
CA CYS A 181 1.79 2.31 17.01
C CYS A 181 2.22 3.16 18.21
N ASN A 182 2.50 4.46 18.02
CA ASN A 182 3.01 5.36 19.05
C ASN A 182 4.24 4.79 19.78
N ILE A 183 5.23 4.35 18.97
CA ILE A 183 6.43 3.64 19.42
C ILE A 183 7.26 4.53 20.35
N THR A 184 7.71 3.94 21.45
CA THR A 184 8.63 4.55 22.41
C THR A 184 9.92 3.71 22.54
N PRO A 185 11.05 4.32 22.96
CA PRO A 185 12.30 3.60 23.15
C PRO A 185 12.14 2.37 24.04
N GLY A 186 12.52 1.21 23.51
CA GLY A 186 12.41 -0.09 24.21
C GLY A 186 11.18 -0.91 23.85
N ASP A 187 10.21 -0.35 23.10
CA ASP A 187 9.04 -1.09 22.65
C ASP A 187 9.42 -2.24 21.70
N THR A 188 8.74 -3.37 21.85
CA THR A 188 8.77 -4.49 20.91
C THR A 188 7.61 -4.37 19.92
N VAL A 189 7.93 -4.29 18.63
CA VAL A 189 6.96 -4.19 17.53
C VAL A 189 6.93 -5.49 16.75
N ALA A 190 5.76 -6.12 16.62
CA ALA A 190 5.56 -7.31 15.79
C ALA A 190 4.84 -6.95 14.49
N VAL A 191 5.35 -7.38 13.34
CA VAL A 191 4.82 -7.06 12.01
C VAL A 191 4.41 -8.34 11.29
N TRP A 192 3.12 -8.50 11.03
CA TRP A 192 2.59 -9.56 10.18
C TRP A 192 2.64 -9.12 8.72
N GLY A 193 3.22 -9.96 7.88
CA GLY A 193 3.44 -9.71 6.46
C GLY A 193 4.76 -9.00 6.21
N CYS A 194 5.67 -9.67 5.53
CA CYS A 194 6.98 -9.17 5.11
C CYS A 194 7.01 -8.85 3.60
N GLY A 195 5.85 -8.54 3.01
CA GLY A 195 5.76 -7.93 1.68
C GLY A 195 6.27 -6.48 1.69
N PRO A 196 6.21 -5.75 0.55
CA PRO A 196 6.82 -4.42 0.44
C PRO A 196 6.40 -3.42 1.52
N VAL A 197 5.10 -3.32 1.84
CA VAL A 197 4.60 -2.47 2.94
C VAL A 197 5.18 -2.91 4.30
N GLY A 198 5.20 -4.21 4.56
CA GLY A 198 5.77 -4.77 5.78
C GLY A 198 7.26 -4.47 5.94
N GLN A 199 8.03 -4.56 4.87
CA GLN A 199 9.46 -4.19 4.86
C GLN A 199 9.65 -2.72 5.24
N PHE A 200 8.81 -1.82 4.72
CA PHE A 200 8.85 -0.41 5.12
C PHE A 200 8.33 -0.18 6.54
N ALA A 201 7.35 -0.95 7.01
CA ALA A 201 6.88 -0.89 8.40
C ALA A 201 7.98 -1.30 9.40
N ILE A 202 8.71 -2.37 9.10
CA ILE A 202 9.88 -2.84 9.87
C ILE A 202 10.94 -1.73 9.94
N ARG A 203 11.35 -1.18 8.79
CA ARG A 203 12.34 -0.09 8.76
C ARG A 203 11.85 1.16 9.48
N SER A 204 10.57 1.47 9.38
CA SER A 204 9.96 2.64 10.02
C SER A 204 9.86 2.48 11.53
N ALA A 205 9.58 1.27 12.03
CA ALA A 205 9.60 0.99 13.46
C ALA A 205 10.97 1.30 14.08
N TRP A 206 12.06 0.90 13.40
CA TRP A 206 13.42 1.28 13.81
C TRP A 206 13.67 2.79 13.75
N MET A 207 13.24 3.47 12.67
CA MET A 207 13.37 4.94 12.55
C MET A 207 12.58 5.71 13.62
N LEU A 208 11.52 5.11 14.18
CA LEU A 208 10.71 5.64 15.25
C LEU A 208 11.15 5.19 16.65
N GLY A 209 12.28 4.48 16.75
CA GLY A 209 12.91 4.17 18.03
C GLY A 209 12.46 2.88 18.70
N ALA A 210 11.88 1.92 17.95
CA ALA A 210 11.59 0.59 18.50
C ALA A 210 12.87 -0.02 19.12
N GLY A 211 12.73 -0.66 20.28
CA GLY A 211 13.82 -1.40 20.89
C GLY A 211 14.04 -2.77 20.25
N ARG A 212 12.96 -3.36 19.71
CA ARG A 212 12.98 -4.67 19.07
C ARG A 212 11.90 -4.74 17.99
N VAL A 213 12.21 -5.34 16.84
CA VAL A 213 11.25 -5.56 15.76
C VAL A 213 11.24 -7.04 15.37
N ILE A 214 10.05 -7.64 15.37
CA ILE A 214 9.82 -9.05 15.03
C ILE A 214 8.95 -9.11 13.77
N ALA A 215 9.46 -9.73 12.72
CA ALA A 215 8.85 -9.86 11.41
C ALA A 215 8.28 -11.26 11.24
N ILE A 216 7.01 -11.36 10.81
CA ILE A 216 6.25 -12.60 10.75
C ILE A 216 5.72 -12.80 9.34
N ASP A 217 6.11 -13.88 8.67
CA ASP A 217 5.65 -14.27 7.33
C ASP A 217 5.83 -15.80 7.18
N ARG A 218 5.45 -16.34 6.03
CA ARG A 218 5.66 -17.73 5.60
C ARG A 218 6.54 -17.84 4.34
N VAL A 219 6.87 -16.71 3.72
CA VAL A 219 7.66 -16.67 2.47
C VAL A 219 9.14 -16.48 2.84
N PRO A 220 10.01 -17.48 2.60
CA PRO A 220 11.40 -17.45 3.04
C PRO A 220 12.17 -16.21 2.57
N GLU A 221 12.01 -15.82 1.30
CA GLU A 221 12.73 -14.69 0.70
C GLU A 221 12.33 -13.36 1.35
N ARG A 222 11.07 -13.23 1.76
CA ARG A 222 10.56 -12.05 2.48
C ARG A 222 11.11 -12.00 3.90
N LEU A 223 11.18 -13.14 4.59
CA LEU A 223 11.80 -13.25 5.91
C LEU A 223 13.30 -12.93 5.83
N MET A 224 14.01 -13.45 4.84
CA MET A 224 15.42 -13.14 4.61
C MET A 224 15.63 -11.64 4.39
N LEU A 225 14.81 -10.99 3.55
CA LEU A 225 14.90 -9.55 3.35
C LEU A 225 14.63 -8.77 4.66
N ALA A 226 13.66 -9.21 5.46
CA ALA A 226 13.34 -8.61 6.76
C ALA A 226 14.49 -8.76 7.77
N ALA A 227 15.18 -9.91 7.78
CA ALA A 227 16.36 -10.11 8.61
C ALA A 227 17.54 -9.26 8.14
N ASP A 228 17.92 -9.38 6.87
CA ASP A 228 19.17 -8.81 6.34
C ASP A 228 19.10 -7.29 6.16
N LYS A 229 18.01 -6.81 5.55
CA LYS A 229 17.81 -5.40 5.25
C LYS A 229 16.92 -4.73 6.28
N GLY A 230 15.92 -5.42 6.79
CA GLY A 230 15.02 -4.92 7.83
C GLY A 230 15.63 -4.92 9.23
N LYS A 231 16.69 -5.72 9.49
CA LYS A 231 17.28 -5.94 10.83
C LYS A 231 16.27 -6.45 11.86
N ALA A 232 15.25 -7.17 11.41
CA ALA A 232 14.23 -7.73 12.29
C ALA A 232 14.58 -9.17 12.67
N GLU A 233 14.15 -9.57 13.86
CA GLU A 233 14.03 -10.99 14.18
C GLU A 233 12.88 -11.59 13.38
N VAL A 234 13.01 -12.83 12.94
CA VAL A 234 12.04 -13.45 12.04
C VAL A 234 11.35 -14.64 12.68
N ILE A 235 10.03 -14.73 12.46
CA ILE A 235 9.21 -15.88 12.82
C ILE A 235 8.58 -16.42 11.54
N ASP A 236 8.92 -17.66 11.20
CA ASP A 236 8.22 -18.40 10.15
C ASP A 236 6.92 -18.99 10.71
N LEU A 237 5.79 -18.41 10.31
CA LEU A 237 4.47 -18.83 10.77
C LEU A 237 4.01 -20.18 10.20
N SER A 238 4.73 -20.74 9.22
CA SER A 238 4.47 -22.10 8.71
C SER A 238 5.07 -23.19 9.61
N VAL A 239 6.03 -22.82 10.47
CA VAL A 239 6.76 -23.75 11.34
C VAL A 239 6.40 -23.54 12.81
N LEU A 240 6.25 -22.29 13.24
CA LEU A 240 6.05 -21.92 14.64
C LEU A 240 4.63 -21.47 14.94
N ASN A 241 4.16 -21.76 16.16
CA ASN A 241 3.00 -21.08 16.70
C ASN A 241 3.38 -19.64 17.04
N VAL A 242 2.92 -18.68 16.23
CA VAL A 242 3.26 -17.25 16.35
C VAL A 242 2.94 -16.70 17.75
N PHE A 243 1.81 -17.09 18.34
CA PHE A 243 1.41 -16.56 19.65
C PHE A 243 2.35 -17.03 20.76
N GLU A 244 2.65 -18.33 20.83
CA GLU A 244 3.59 -18.86 21.83
C GLU A 244 5.00 -18.30 21.61
N ALA A 245 5.46 -18.24 20.35
CA ALA A 245 6.77 -17.68 20.03
C ALA A 245 6.90 -16.20 20.47
N LEU A 246 5.88 -15.38 20.22
CA LEU A 246 5.87 -13.98 20.66
C LEU A 246 5.77 -13.87 22.19
N LYS A 247 4.96 -14.72 22.81
CA LYS A 247 4.80 -14.74 24.26
C LYS A 247 6.11 -15.09 24.95
N ASP A 248 6.81 -16.12 24.49
CA ASP A 248 8.12 -16.52 25.00
C ASP A 248 9.16 -15.42 24.76
N ALA A 249 9.22 -14.89 23.53
CA ALA A 249 10.14 -13.82 23.18
C ALA A 249 9.96 -12.55 24.03
N THR A 250 8.75 -12.29 24.54
CA THR A 250 8.40 -11.07 25.29
C THR A 250 8.23 -11.32 26.79
N GLY A 251 8.67 -12.47 27.31
CA GLY A 251 8.58 -12.79 28.74
C GLY A 251 7.14 -12.89 29.24
N GLY A 252 6.22 -13.35 28.40
CA GLY A 252 4.80 -13.53 28.70
C GLY A 252 3.95 -12.27 28.53
N ARG A 253 4.54 -11.12 28.19
CA ARG A 253 3.83 -9.84 28.11
C ARG A 253 3.06 -9.64 26.80
N GLY A 254 3.61 -10.15 25.70
CA GLY A 254 3.21 -9.81 24.33
C GLY A 254 3.95 -8.56 23.80
N PRO A 255 3.99 -8.36 22.47
CA PRO A 255 4.57 -7.15 21.87
C PRO A 255 3.83 -5.89 22.30
N ASP A 256 4.55 -4.78 22.41
CA ASP A 256 4.02 -3.46 22.77
C ASP A 256 3.10 -2.91 21.69
N ALA A 257 3.45 -3.18 20.42
CA ALA A 257 2.60 -2.90 19.28
C ALA A 257 2.63 -4.02 18.22
N CYS A 258 1.54 -4.16 17.49
CA CYS A 258 1.39 -5.12 16.41
C CYS A 258 0.96 -4.40 15.12
N ILE A 259 1.53 -4.77 13.97
CA ILE A 259 1.20 -4.21 12.65
C ILE A 259 0.69 -5.34 11.75
N ASP A 260 -0.52 -5.21 11.23
CA ASP A 260 -1.07 -6.07 10.17
C ASP A 260 -0.82 -5.44 8.79
N ALA A 261 0.28 -5.83 8.16
CA ALA A 261 0.62 -5.47 6.79
C ALA A 261 0.25 -6.56 5.77
N VAL A 262 -0.74 -7.41 6.10
CA VAL A 262 -1.26 -8.46 5.22
C VAL A 262 -2.58 -8.04 4.58
N GLY A 263 -3.57 -7.66 5.39
CA GLY A 263 -4.93 -7.36 4.90
C GLY A 263 -5.70 -8.59 4.42
N MET A 264 -6.62 -8.39 3.48
CA MET A 264 -7.38 -9.47 2.84
C MET A 264 -6.41 -10.38 2.07
N GLU A 265 -6.09 -11.55 2.62
CA GLU A 265 -5.24 -12.49 1.89
C GLU A 265 -5.98 -13.03 0.66
N ALA A 266 -5.47 -12.74 -0.54
CA ALA A 266 -5.89 -13.42 -1.76
C ALA A 266 -5.38 -14.89 -1.82
N HIS A 267 -4.30 -15.22 -1.09
CA HIS A 267 -3.61 -16.51 -1.24
C HIS A 267 -3.55 -17.31 0.07
N GLY A 268 -4.04 -18.55 0.02
CA GLY A 268 -3.90 -19.58 1.06
C GLY A 268 -4.19 -20.96 0.43
N THR A 269 -3.44 -21.98 0.82
CA THR A 269 -3.46 -23.36 0.27
C THR A 269 -3.98 -24.44 1.23
N THR A 270 -4.53 -24.05 2.37
CA THR A 270 -5.10 -24.90 3.44
C THR A 270 -6.58 -25.24 3.24
N VAL A 271 -7.11 -26.18 4.03
CA VAL A 271 -8.53 -26.63 3.95
C VAL A 271 -9.52 -25.51 4.26
N ASP A 272 -9.15 -24.55 5.12
CA ASP A 272 -9.91 -23.33 5.38
C ASP A 272 -10.08 -22.47 4.11
N ASP A 273 -9.17 -22.59 3.14
CA ASP A 273 -9.18 -21.79 1.91
C ASP A 273 -10.28 -22.19 0.94
N ARG A 274 -10.66 -23.47 0.92
CA ARG A 274 -11.83 -23.92 0.15
C ARG A 274 -13.13 -23.41 0.77
N TYR A 275 -13.20 -23.36 2.10
CA TYR A 275 -14.37 -22.86 2.83
C TYR A 275 -14.54 -21.34 2.64
N HIS A 276 -13.45 -20.57 2.69
CA HIS A 276 -13.46 -19.13 2.44
C HIS A 276 -13.77 -18.78 0.98
N ARG A 277 -13.28 -19.55 0.00
CA ARG A 277 -13.62 -19.34 -1.42
C ARG A 277 -15.09 -19.59 -1.72
N VAL A 278 -15.70 -20.57 -1.06
CA VAL A 278 -17.15 -20.81 -1.11
C VAL A 278 -17.91 -19.66 -0.46
N LYS A 279 -17.51 -19.18 0.72
CA LYS A 279 -18.13 -18.01 1.38
C LYS A 279 -18.01 -16.72 0.58
N ALA A 280 -16.87 -16.48 -0.07
CA ALA A 280 -16.68 -15.34 -0.96
C ALA A 280 -17.58 -15.44 -2.20
N ALA A 281 -17.71 -16.63 -2.78
CA ALA A 281 -18.62 -16.89 -3.89
C ALA A 281 -20.10 -16.79 -3.51
N THR A 282 -20.45 -16.92 -2.22
CA THR A 282 -21.83 -16.82 -1.71
C THR A 282 -22.09 -15.54 -0.90
N PHE A 283 -21.19 -14.56 -0.93
CA PHE A 283 -21.29 -13.30 -0.15
C PHE A 283 -21.43 -13.46 1.38
N LEU A 284 -21.04 -14.61 1.95
CA LEU A 284 -21.20 -14.93 3.38
C LEU A 284 -19.98 -14.55 4.25
N ALA A 285 -18.82 -14.28 3.64
CA ALA A 285 -17.65 -13.61 4.22
C ALA A 285 -16.57 -13.51 3.13
N THR A 286 -16.01 -12.33 2.90
CA THR A 286 -15.05 -12.09 1.80
C THR A 286 -13.59 -12.06 2.25
N ASP A 287 -13.32 -11.71 3.52
CA ASP A 287 -11.97 -11.29 3.94
C ASP A 287 -11.28 -12.30 4.89
N ARG A 288 -10.04 -12.69 4.56
CA ARG A 288 -9.18 -13.56 5.40
C ARG A 288 -8.47 -12.74 6.49
N ALA A 289 -9.12 -12.53 7.64
CA ALA A 289 -8.59 -11.73 8.75
C ALA A 289 -7.62 -12.49 9.70
N SER A 290 -6.87 -13.49 9.23
CA SER A 290 -6.01 -14.33 10.10
C SER A 290 -4.92 -13.50 10.81
N ALA A 291 -4.22 -12.63 10.06
CA ALA A 291 -3.20 -11.73 10.57
C ALA A 291 -3.79 -10.78 11.62
N LEU A 292 -4.91 -10.11 11.32
CA LEU A 292 -5.60 -9.23 12.27
C LEU A 292 -5.99 -9.95 13.57
N ARG A 293 -6.55 -11.17 13.47
CA ARG A 293 -6.92 -11.97 14.64
C ARG A 293 -5.69 -12.31 15.49
N GLN A 294 -4.59 -12.72 14.86
CA GLN A 294 -3.33 -13.02 15.55
C GLN A 294 -2.74 -11.77 16.20
N ALA A 295 -2.69 -10.64 15.48
CA ALA A 295 -2.21 -9.36 16.00
C ALA A 295 -3.02 -8.90 17.21
N ILE A 296 -4.37 -8.94 17.12
CA ILE A 296 -5.24 -8.64 18.26
C ILE A 296 -4.99 -9.61 19.41
N HIS A 297 -4.75 -10.90 19.17
CA HIS A 297 -4.53 -11.87 20.24
C HIS A 297 -3.17 -11.71 20.92
N ALA A 298 -2.11 -11.50 20.15
CA ALA A 298 -0.72 -11.42 20.61
C ALA A 298 -0.36 -10.08 21.27
N CYS A 299 -0.94 -8.96 20.83
CA CYS A 299 -0.61 -7.63 21.35
C CYS A 299 -0.80 -7.56 22.87
N ARG A 300 0.12 -6.92 23.60
CA ARG A 300 0.01 -6.82 25.06
C ARG A 300 -1.24 -6.04 25.50
N LYS A 301 -1.57 -6.15 26.79
CA LYS A 301 -2.59 -5.29 27.42
C LYS A 301 -2.21 -3.81 27.26
N GLY A 302 -3.18 -2.98 26.89
CA GLY A 302 -2.98 -1.54 26.62
C GLY A 302 -2.06 -1.25 25.44
N GLY A 303 -1.81 -2.22 24.57
CA GLY A 303 -0.99 -2.05 23.36
C GLY A 303 -1.79 -1.52 22.17
N THR A 304 -1.09 -1.32 21.05
CA THR A 304 -1.67 -0.82 19.81
C THR A 304 -1.63 -1.87 18.70
N VAL A 305 -2.72 -1.98 17.93
CA VAL A 305 -2.75 -2.74 16.67
C VAL A 305 -2.97 -1.76 15.53
N SER A 306 -1.99 -1.66 14.65
CA SER A 306 -2.01 -0.82 13.45
C SER A 306 -2.29 -1.69 12.22
N VAL A 307 -3.21 -1.28 11.38
CA VAL A 307 -3.72 -2.07 10.25
C VAL A 307 -3.62 -1.26 8.95
N PRO A 308 -2.44 -1.23 8.32
CA PRO A 308 -2.27 -0.72 6.94
C PRO A 308 -2.78 -1.71 5.87
N GLY A 309 -2.92 -2.99 6.21
CA GLY A 309 -3.46 -4.01 5.29
C GLY A 309 -4.89 -3.68 4.85
N VAL A 310 -5.20 -3.88 3.57
CA VAL A 310 -6.51 -3.53 2.99
C VAL A 310 -7.57 -4.53 3.42
N TYR A 311 -8.70 -4.03 3.93
CA TYR A 311 -9.94 -4.77 4.18
C TYR A 311 -11.08 -4.05 3.45
N GLY A 312 -11.94 -4.79 2.75
CA GLY A 312 -12.86 -4.24 1.75
C GLY A 312 -14.32 -4.55 2.04
N GLY A 313 -14.59 -5.42 3.00
CA GLY A 313 -15.94 -5.77 3.40
C GLY A 313 -16.02 -6.24 4.83
N PHE A 314 -17.07 -7.00 5.12
CA PHE A 314 -17.28 -7.57 6.44
C PHE A 314 -16.27 -8.69 6.71
N ILE A 315 -15.65 -8.61 7.89
CA ILE A 315 -14.74 -9.62 8.44
C ILE A 315 -15.43 -10.45 9.51
N ASP A 316 -15.32 -11.77 9.41
CA ASP A 316 -15.87 -12.72 10.39
C ASP A 316 -14.89 -12.94 11.56
N LYS A 317 -15.39 -13.38 12.72
CA LYS A 317 -14.60 -13.81 13.90
C LYS A 317 -13.48 -12.85 14.34
N VAL A 318 -13.71 -11.54 14.25
CA VAL A 318 -12.79 -10.56 14.86
C VAL A 318 -12.90 -10.70 16.38
N PRO A 319 -11.80 -10.94 17.12
CA PRO A 319 -11.82 -11.19 18.55
C PRO A 319 -12.02 -9.89 19.35
N MET A 320 -13.14 -9.22 19.12
CA MET A 320 -13.45 -7.92 19.73
C MET A 320 -13.50 -8.00 21.27
N GLY A 321 -13.96 -9.13 21.83
CA GLY A 321 -13.90 -9.35 23.28
C GLY A 321 -12.46 -9.34 23.82
N ALA A 322 -11.50 -9.88 23.07
CA ALA A 322 -10.08 -9.84 23.45
C ALA A 322 -9.50 -8.43 23.29
N ALA A 323 -9.86 -7.72 22.21
CA ALA A 323 -9.45 -6.33 22.01
C ALA A 323 -9.95 -5.42 23.15
N PHE A 324 -11.25 -5.52 23.46
CA PHE A 324 -11.88 -4.77 24.54
C PHE A 324 -11.30 -5.14 25.91
N GLY A 325 -11.23 -6.43 26.24
CA GLY A 325 -10.74 -6.90 27.54
C GLY A 325 -9.26 -6.57 27.80
N LYS A 326 -8.47 -6.39 26.75
CA LYS A 326 -7.07 -5.93 26.86
C LYS A 326 -6.92 -4.41 26.76
N GLY A 327 -7.97 -3.66 26.46
CA GLY A 327 -7.90 -2.21 26.27
C GLY A 327 -7.01 -1.82 25.09
N LEU A 328 -7.12 -2.53 23.95
CA LEU A 328 -6.29 -2.24 22.79
C LEU A 328 -6.71 -0.96 22.08
N THR A 329 -5.73 -0.22 21.56
CA THR A 329 -5.97 0.82 20.55
C THR A 329 -5.88 0.21 19.16
N LEU A 330 -6.89 0.41 18.31
CA LEU A 330 -6.89 -0.01 16.92
C LEU A 330 -6.76 1.22 16.00
N LYS A 331 -5.79 1.20 15.07
CA LYS A 331 -5.56 2.27 14.08
C LYS A 331 -5.52 1.66 12.69
N MET A 332 -6.22 2.23 11.73
CA MET A 332 -6.36 1.67 10.38
C MET A 332 -6.71 2.75 9.37
N GLY A 333 -6.64 2.41 8.09
CA GLY A 333 -7.13 3.25 6.99
C GLY A 333 -6.10 3.45 5.88
N GLN A 334 -6.56 4.07 4.80
CA GLN A 334 -5.69 4.47 3.69
C GLN A 334 -4.68 5.51 4.15
N THR A 335 -3.44 5.41 3.66
CA THR A 335 -2.35 6.28 4.10
C THR A 335 -2.55 7.73 3.67
N HIS A 336 -2.35 8.65 4.61
CA HIS A 336 -2.33 10.10 4.34
C HIS A 336 -1.01 10.55 3.69
N VAL A 337 -0.65 9.97 2.53
CA VAL A 337 0.69 10.02 1.92
C VAL A 337 1.32 11.42 1.91
N HIS A 338 0.57 12.43 1.46
CA HIS A 338 1.05 13.81 1.34
C HIS A 338 1.66 14.37 2.63
N ARG A 339 1.16 13.93 3.80
CA ARG A 339 1.66 14.32 5.12
C ARG A 339 3.12 13.91 5.34
N TYR A 340 3.53 12.79 4.76
CA TYR A 340 4.84 12.18 5.01
C TYR A 340 5.88 12.51 3.95
N LEU A 341 5.47 12.94 2.76
CA LEU A 341 6.36 13.11 1.60
C LEU A 341 7.61 13.97 1.90
N PRO A 342 7.52 15.20 2.44
CA PRO A 342 8.71 16.02 2.63
C PRO A 342 9.69 15.40 3.63
N MET A 343 9.15 14.83 4.72
CA MET A 343 9.95 14.23 5.79
C MET A 343 10.62 12.93 5.31
N LEU A 344 9.91 12.06 4.61
CA LEU A 344 10.50 10.81 4.10
C LEU A 344 11.50 11.06 2.98
N LEU A 345 11.28 12.07 2.14
CA LEU A 345 12.27 12.50 1.16
C LEU A 345 13.56 12.99 1.83
N ASP A 346 13.47 13.81 2.88
CA ASP A 346 14.64 14.29 3.62
C ASP A 346 15.47 13.12 4.18
N ARG A 347 14.81 12.09 4.72
CA ARG A 347 15.50 10.87 5.21
C ARG A 347 16.24 10.11 4.10
N ILE A 348 15.68 10.07 2.89
CA ILE A 348 16.34 9.47 1.71
C ILE A 348 17.56 10.31 1.32
N VAL A 349 17.40 11.64 1.23
CA VAL A 349 18.50 12.58 0.91
C VAL A 349 19.64 12.47 1.91
N ARG A 350 19.33 12.30 3.19
CA ARG A 350 20.31 12.13 4.28
C ARG A 350 20.92 10.73 4.35
N GLY A 351 20.50 9.80 3.48
CA GLY A 351 21.02 8.43 3.43
C GLY A 351 20.61 7.56 4.62
N GLU A 352 19.58 7.95 5.38
CA GLU A 352 19.07 7.15 6.50
C GLU A 352 18.39 5.86 6.01
N ILE A 353 17.84 5.90 4.80
CA ILE A 353 17.26 4.76 4.10
C ILE A 353 17.41 4.94 2.58
N ASP A 354 17.74 3.85 1.89
CA ASP A 354 17.58 3.75 0.44
C ASP A 354 16.37 2.82 0.15
N PRO A 355 15.20 3.37 -0.23
CA PRO A 355 13.98 2.60 -0.48
C PRO A 355 14.11 1.54 -1.58
N SER A 356 15.11 1.63 -2.46
CA SER A 356 15.31 0.67 -3.55
C SER A 356 15.67 -0.73 -3.07
N PHE A 357 16.00 -0.91 -1.78
CA PHE A 357 16.36 -2.21 -1.18
C PHE A 357 15.28 -3.30 -1.37
N VAL A 358 14.02 -2.90 -1.53
CA VAL A 358 12.90 -3.84 -1.68
C VAL A 358 12.76 -4.35 -3.13
N ILE A 359 13.42 -3.71 -4.10
CA ILE A 359 13.29 -4.03 -5.53
C ILE A 359 14.01 -5.33 -5.87
N THR A 360 13.23 -6.35 -6.18
CA THR A 360 13.73 -7.66 -6.65
C THR A 360 13.73 -7.78 -8.16
N HIS A 361 12.78 -7.15 -8.84
CA HIS A 361 12.57 -7.34 -10.28
C HIS A 361 12.44 -5.99 -11.00
N ARG A 362 13.17 -5.85 -12.11
CA ARG A 362 13.15 -4.68 -12.99
C ARG A 362 12.81 -5.17 -14.39
N VAL A 363 11.65 -4.76 -14.90
CA VAL A 363 11.16 -5.22 -16.21
C VAL A 363 10.69 -4.04 -17.07
N ALA A 364 10.48 -4.27 -18.37
CA ALA A 364 9.76 -3.32 -19.20
C ALA A 364 8.24 -3.43 -18.95
N LEU A 365 7.49 -2.34 -19.16
CA LEU A 365 6.03 -2.33 -19.04
C LEU A 365 5.39 -3.39 -19.95
N ALA A 366 5.98 -3.66 -21.12
CA ALA A 366 5.53 -4.73 -22.02
C ALA A 366 5.45 -6.12 -21.36
N GLN A 367 6.24 -6.36 -20.29
CA GLN A 367 6.30 -7.63 -19.56
C GLN A 367 5.38 -7.65 -18.33
N ALA A 368 4.66 -6.57 -18.04
CA ALA A 368 3.81 -6.44 -16.86
C ALA A 368 2.85 -7.63 -16.65
N PRO A 369 2.13 -8.18 -17.67
CA PRO A 369 1.27 -9.33 -17.45
C PRO A 369 1.99 -10.58 -16.91
N ALA A 370 3.25 -10.80 -17.30
CA ALA A 370 4.07 -11.89 -16.77
C ALA A 370 4.54 -11.56 -15.35
N ALA A 371 4.99 -10.32 -15.12
CA ALA A 371 5.44 -9.89 -13.80
C ALA A 371 4.33 -9.91 -12.74
N TYR A 372 3.08 -9.63 -13.11
CA TYR A 372 1.91 -9.80 -12.24
C TYR A 372 1.74 -11.24 -11.78
N ARG A 373 1.95 -12.23 -12.66
CA ARG A 373 1.91 -13.66 -12.29
C ARG A 373 3.04 -14.00 -11.35
N THR A 374 4.28 -13.64 -11.69
CA THR A 374 5.45 -13.87 -10.84
C THR A 374 5.28 -13.25 -9.44
N PHE A 375 4.76 -12.02 -9.37
CA PHE A 375 4.49 -11.34 -8.11
C PHE A 375 3.36 -11.98 -7.29
N ARG A 376 2.27 -12.38 -7.96
CA ARG A 376 1.13 -13.06 -7.33
C ARG A 376 1.53 -14.41 -6.75
N ASP A 377 2.22 -15.21 -7.56
CA ASP A 377 2.59 -16.60 -7.25
C ASP A 377 3.86 -16.67 -6.39
N LYS A 378 4.51 -15.52 -6.14
CA LYS A 378 5.73 -15.36 -5.34
C LYS A 378 6.88 -16.23 -5.86
N GLU A 379 6.93 -16.39 -7.17
CA GLU A 379 7.97 -17.15 -7.86
C GLU A 379 9.25 -16.32 -7.97
N ASP A 380 10.38 -16.99 -8.19
CA ASP A 380 11.68 -16.37 -8.47
C ASP A 380 12.14 -15.36 -7.39
N GLY A 381 11.76 -15.60 -6.13
CA GLY A 381 12.05 -14.69 -5.01
C GLY A 381 11.45 -13.30 -5.16
N CYS A 382 10.33 -13.16 -5.89
CA CYS A 382 9.71 -11.88 -6.17
C CYS A 382 9.07 -11.24 -4.93
N ILE A 383 9.57 -10.05 -4.56
CA ILE A 383 9.04 -9.24 -3.46
C ILE A 383 8.50 -7.91 -3.97
N LYS A 384 9.19 -7.25 -4.91
CA LYS A 384 8.73 -6.02 -5.55
C LYS A 384 9.20 -5.96 -6.99
N VAL A 385 8.27 -5.60 -7.86
CA VAL A 385 8.49 -5.37 -9.29
C VAL A 385 8.41 -3.87 -9.56
N VAL A 386 9.42 -3.33 -10.24
CA VAL A 386 9.36 -2.02 -10.89
C VAL A 386 9.43 -2.18 -12.41
N MET A 387 8.75 -1.27 -13.11
CA MET A 387 8.51 -1.36 -14.55
C MET A 387 8.86 -0.03 -15.20
N LYS A 388 9.63 -0.10 -16.29
CA LYS A 388 9.93 1.05 -17.16
C LYS A 388 8.97 1.06 -18.35
N PRO A 389 8.14 2.10 -18.52
CA PRO A 389 7.20 2.25 -19.64
C PRO A 389 7.80 2.17 -21.03
#